data_AF-A0A916PV44-F1
#
_entry.id   AF-A0A916PV44-F1
#
_cell.length_a   1.000
_cell.length_b   1.000
_cell.length_c   1.000
_cell.angle_alpha   90.00
_cell.angle_beta   90.00
_cell.angle_gamma   90.00
#
_symmetry.space_group_name_H-M   'P 1'
#
loop_
_entity.id
_entity.type
_entity.pdbx_description
1 polymer ?
#
loop_
_entity_poly.entity_id
_entity_poly.type
_entity_poly.pdbx_seq_one_letter_code
_entity_poly.pdbx_strand_id
1 'polypeptide(L)'
;MNKLNRKLVTTLGLGWLVFGIVGGAIAFVFPPTQITVLIDRSFCPQDQWQAIASTYNDLYQQHQNRDLQIKEVIVFGDLGQEILSGVPLPDTVRSLNTYGRSNQERLKQLQSTYPLAKLLSCQSQ
;
A
#
# COMPACT_ATOMS: atom_id res chain seq x y z
N MET A 1 33.00 -42.30 15.85
CA MET A 1 31.56 -42.31 15.48
C MET A 1 30.77 -41.84 16.69
N ASN A 2 30.37 -40.56 16.72
CA ASN A 2 29.72 -39.97 17.89
C ASN A 2 28.32 -40.57 18.06
N LYS A 3 28.08 -41.28 19.17
CA LYS A 3 26.74 -41.71 19.59
C LYS A 3 25.95 -40.45 19.97
N LEU A 4 25.29 -39.84 18.99
CA LEU A 4 24.35 -38.75 19.23
C LEU A 4 23.31 -39.22 20.24
N ASN A 5 23.26 -38.55 21.39
CA ASN A 5 22.33 -38.89 22.46
C ASN A 5 20.91 -38.59 21.99
N ARG A 6 20.15 -39.66 21.68
CA ARG A 6 18.81 -39.60 21.09
C ARG A 6 17.88 -38.67 21.86
N LYS A 7 17.95 -38.64 23.20
CA LYS A 7 17.16 -37.72 24.03
C LYS A 7 17.49 -36.25 23.78
N LEU A 8 18.75 -35.92 23.51
CA LEU A 8 19.16 -34.54 23.22
C LEU A 8 18.57 -34.07 21.88
N VAL A 9 18.60 -34.95 20.88
CA VAL A 9 18.03 -34.68 19.55
C VAL A 9 16.52 -34.49 19.62
N THR A 10 15.81 -35.31 20.41
CA THR A 10 14.36 -35.16 20.56
C THR A 10 13.99 -33.83 21.23
N THR A 11 14.70 -33.43 22.29
CA THR A 11 14.41 -32.17 22.99
C THR A 11 14.73 -30.94 22.13
N LEU A 12 15.85 -30.96 21.40
CA LEU A 12 16.22 -29.91 20.44
C LEU A 12 15.22 -29.82 19.28
N GLY A 13 14.77 -30.97 18.75
CA GLY A 13 13.77 -31.03 17.69
C GLY A 13 12.40 -30.52 18.14
N LEU A 14 11.95 -30.90 19.34
CA LEU A 14 10.69 -30.42 19.94
C LEU A 14 10.72 -28.91 20.20
N GLY A 15 11.84 -28.39 20.71
CA GLY A 15 12.02 -26.94 20.91
C GLY A 15 11.90 -26.14 19.61
N TRP A 16 12.54 -26.62 18.54
CA TRP A 16 12.44 -26.01 17.21
C TRP A 16 11.04 -26.12 16.60
N LEU A 17 10.34 -27.22 16.81
CA LEU A 17 8.96 -27.41 16.34
C LEU A 17 8.01 -26.40 16.98
N VAL A 18 8.08 -26.23 18.30
CA VAL A 18 7.26 -25.25 19.02
C VAL A 18 7.60 -23.82 18.56
N PHE A 19 8.88 -23.50 18.41
CA PHE A 19 9.30 -22.18 17.93
C PHE A 19 8.81 -21.89 16.50
N GLY A 20 8.88 -22.87 15.60
CA GLY A 20 8.36 -22.77 14.23
C GLY A 20 6.84 -22.58 14.17
N ILE A 21 6.09 -23.29 15.03
CA ILE A 21 4.62 -23.16 15.10
C ILE A 21 4.22 -21.76 15.60
N VAL A 22 4.87 -21.26 16.66
CA VAL A 22 4.58 -19.94 17.22
C VAL A 22 4.98 -18.82 16.24
N GLY A 23 6.16 -18.91 15.62
CA GLY A 23 6.59 -17.95 14.60
C GLY A 23 5.69 -17.92 13.36
N GLY A 24 5.24 -19.10 12.90
CA GLY A 24 4.30 -19.20 11.79
C GLY A 24 2.92 -18.63 12.11
N ALA A 25 2.42 -18.83 13.34
CA ALA A 25 1.14 -18.28 13.77
C ALA A 25 1.12 -16.74 13.75
N ILE A 26 2.21 -16.07 14.16
CA ILE A 26 2.29 -14.61 14.17
C ILE A 26 2.17 -14.01 12.76
N ALA A 27 2.82 -14.62 11.77
CA ALA A 27 2.76 -14.16 10.38
C ALA A 27 1.36 -14.31 9.76
N PHE A 28 0.54 -15.24 10.25
CA PHE A 28 -0.80 -15.48 9.73
C PHE A 28 -1.88 -14.57 10.36
N VAL A 29 -1.65 -14.12 11.60
CA VAL A 29 -2.61 -13.30 12.35
C VAL A 29 -2.61 -11.83 11.91
N PHE A 30 -1.50 -11.32 11.37
CA PHE A 30 -1.36 -9.90 10.97
C PHE A 30 -1.02 -9.76 9.48
N PRO A 31 -1.97 -10.02 8.56
CA PRO A 31 -1.76 -9.72 7.15
C PRO A 31 -1.57 -8.20 6.95
N PRO A 32 -0.77 -7.79 5.95
CA PRO A 32 -0.55 -6.39 5.66
C PRO A 32 -1.85 -5.69 5.31
N THR A 33 -1.98 -4.44 5.74
CA THR A 33 -3.20 -3.64 5.50
C THR A 33 -3.33 -3.37 4.00
N GLN A 34 -4.45 -3.79 3.41
CA GLN A 34 -4.74 -3.53 2.00
C GLN A 34 -5.44 -2.19 1.84
N ILE A 35 -4.87 -1.31 1.03
CA ILE A 35 -5.41 0.03 0.75
C ILE A 35 -5.58 0.26 -0.74
N THR A 36 -6.52 1.13 -1.07
CA THR A 36 -6.68 1.70 -2.41
C THR A 36 -6.14 3.13 -2.37
N VAL A 37 -5.33 3.54 -3.34
CA VAL A 37 -4.86 4.93 -3.40
C VAL A 37 -5.74 5.69 -4.38
N LEU A 38 -6.36 6.77 -3.90
CA LEU A 38 -7.15 7.68 -4.72
C LEU A 38 -6.32 8.94 -4.97
N ILE A 39 -6.04 9.25 -6.23
CA ILE A 39 -5.22 10.40 -6.63
C ILE A 39 -6.12 11.39 -7.37
N ASP A 40 -6.32 12.56 -6.77
CA ASP A 40 -6.99 13.67 -7.44
C ASP A 40 -6.01 14.33 -8.40
N ARG A 41 -6.31 14.25 -9.70
CA ARG A 41 -5.50 14.82 -10.80
C ARG A 41 -6.05 16.15 -11.31
N SER A 42 -6.92 16.81 -10.54
CA SER A 42 -7.29 18.20 -10.80
C SER A 42 -6.08 19.11 -10.86
N PHE A 43 -6.23 20.30 -11.44
CA PHE A 43 -5.13 21.24 -11.61
C PHE A 43 -4.41 21.49 -10.29
N CYS A 44 -3.09 21.33 -10.31
CA CYS A 44 -2.25 21.42 -9.15
C CYS A 44 -0.91 22.08 -9.48
N PRO A 45 -0.46 23.09 -8.71
CA PRO A 45 0.87 23.66 -8.84
C PRO A 45 1.96 22.60 -8.70
N GLN A 46 3.07 22.77 -9.44
CA GLN A 46 4.15 21.78 -9.50
C GLN A 46 4.71 21.40 -8.11
N ASP A 47 4.89 22.37 -7.21
CA ASP A 47 5.41 22.11 -5.86
C ASP A 47 4.46 21.24 -5.02
N GLN A 48 3.16 21.49 -5.13
CA GLN A 48 2.13 20.69 -4.43
C GLN A 48 2.03 19.29 -5.04
N TRP A 49 2.13 19.18 -6.36
CA TRP A 49 2.13 17.89 -7.04
C TRP A 49 3.36 17.05 -6.66
N GLN A 50 4.53 17.68 -6.54
CA GLN A 50 5.75 17.04 -6.07
C GLN A 50 5.57 16.45 -4.67
N ALA A 51 4.88 17.15 -3.77
CA ALA A 51 4.58 16.66 -2.43
C ALA A 51 3.63 15.44 -2.45
N ILE A 52 2.63 15.43 -3.34
CA ILE A 52 1.77 14.26 -3.56
C ILE A 52 2.56 13.08 -4.10
N ALA A 53 3.40 13.31 -5.11
CA ALA A 53 4.24 12.27 -5.67
C ALA A 53 5.23 11.71 -4.63
N SER A 54 5.74 12.54 -3.73
CA SER A 54 6.55 12.10 -2.59
C SER A 54 5.74 11.25 -1.62
N THR A 55 4.53 11.68 -1.26
CA THR A 55 3.63 10.91 -0.38
C THR A 55 3.30 9.55 -1.00
N TYR A 56 3.05 9.51 -2.30
CA TYR A 56 2.84 8.26 -3.03
C TYR A 56 4.09 7.37 -3.00
N ASN A 57 5.28 7.95 -3.17
CA ASN A 57 6.54 7.22 -3.09
C ASN A 57 6.71 6.55 -1.71
N ASP A 58 6.35 7.23 -0.62
CA ASP A 58 6.42 6.65 0.72
C ASP A 58 5.47 5.45 0.88
N LEU A 59 4.24 5.56 0.36
CA LEU A 59 3.28 4.44 0.32
C LEU A 59 3.80 3.29 -0.54
N TYR A 60 4.46 3.59 -1.66
CA TYR A 60 5.07 2.59 -2.53
C TYR A 60 6.23 1.87 -1.84
N GLN A 61 7.07 2.57 -1.06
CA GLN A 61 8.12 1.94 -0.26
C GLN A 61 7.54 1.03 0.83
N GLN A 62 6.49 1.47 1.53
CA GLN A 62 5.78 0.63 2.50
C GLN A 62 5.15 -0.60 1.83
N HIS A 63 4.67 -0.46 0.59
CA HIS A 63 4.21 -1.59 -0.21
C HIS A 63 5.32 -2.60 -0.52
N GLN A 64 6.50 -2.13 -0.91
CA GLN A 64 7.67 -2.98 -1.17
C GLN A 64 8.14 -3.71 0.10
N ASN A 65 8.13 -3.02 1.24
CA ASN A 65 8.51 -3.57 2.53
C ASN A 65 7.45 -4.51 3.14
N ARG A 66 6.29 -4.64 2.51
CA ARG A 66 5.13 -5.42 2.99
C ARG A 66 4.52 -4.90 4.30
N ASP A 67 4.76 -3.64 4.64
CA ASP A 67 4.09 -2.98 5.77
C ASP A 67 2.62 -2.67 5.43
N LEU A 68 2.36 -2.37 4.16
CA LEU A 68 1.02 -2.25 3.57
C LEU A 68 0.96 -2.91 2.20
N GLN A 69 -0.25 -3.07 1.67
CA GLN A 69 -0.46 -3.56 0.33
C GLN A 69 -1.32 -2.56 -0.46
N ILE A 70 -0.75 -1.93 -1.48
CA ILE A 70 -1.53 -1.13 -2.43
C ILE A 70 -2.24 -2.12 -3.36
N LYS A 71 -3.57 -2.17 -3.26
CA LYS A 71 -4.40 -3.06 -4.10
C LYS A 71 -4.58 -2.47 -5.49
N GLU A 72 -4.89 -1.18 -5.56
CA GLU A 72 -5.15 -0.46 -6.80
C GLU A 72 -4.91 1.04 -6.60
N VAL A 73 -4.62 1.71 -7.71
CA VAL A 73 -4.44 3.17 -7.75
C VAL A 73 -5.45 3.73 -8.73
N ILE A 74 -6.30 4.64 -8.25
CA ILE A 74 -7.37 5.25 -9.03
C ILE A 74 -7.06 6.73 -9.15
N VAL A 75 -6.90 7.20 -10.38
CA VAL A 75 -6.77 8.64 -10.68
C VAL A 75 -8.13 9.18 -11.06
N PHE A 76 -8.51 10.35 -10.54
CA PHE A 76 -9.82 10.94 -10.82
C PHE A 76 -9.81 12.46 -10.87
N GLY A 77 -10.80 13.03 -11.54
CA GLY A 77 -11.06 14.46 -11.67
C GLY A 77 -12.46 14.74 -12.22
N ASP A 78 -12.72 15.98 -12.60
CA ASP A 78 -13.94 16.39 -13.31
C ASP A 78 -14.08 15.70 -14.67
N LEU A 79 -12.97 15.52 -15.39
CA LEU A 79 -12.93 14.91 -16.72
C LEU A 79 -13.11 13.39 -16.73
N GLY A 80 -13.04 12.73 -15.57
CA GLY A 80 -13.25 11.29 -15.48
C GLY A 80 -12.52 10.61 -14.33
N GLN A 81 -12.52 9.28 -14.38
CA GLN A 81 -11.81 8.40 -13.47
C GLN A 81 -11.14 7.30 -14.29
N GLU A 82 -9.95 6.91 -13.87
CA GLU A 82 -9.19 5.82 -14.46
C GLU A 82 -8.56 4.97 -13.36
N ILE A 83 -8.74 3.66 -13.45
CA ILE A 83 -8.07 2.70 -12.58
C ILE A 83 -6.78 2.31 -13.30
N LEU A 84 -5.64 2.59 -12.67
CA LEU A 84 -4.34 2.29 -13.26
C LEU A 84 -4.10 0.77 -13.21
N SER A 85 -3.50 0.25 -14.27
CA SER A 85 -3.18 -1.17 -14.37
C SER A 85 -2.03 -1.54 -13.42
N GLY A 86 -2.38 -2.14 -12.29
CA GLY A 86 -1.41 -2.46 -11.23
C GLY A 86 -0.99 -1.25 -10.41
N VAL A 87 0.05 -1.43 -9.59
CA VAL A 87 0.62 -0.35 -8.77
C VAL A 87 1.67 0.38 -9.61
N PRO A 88 1.41 1.64 -10.04
CA PRO A 88 2.35 2.38 -10.88
C PRO A 88 3.62 2.73 -10.10
N LEU A 89 4.73 2.89 -10.83
CA LEU A 89 5.98 3.38 -10.28
C LEU A 89 5.84 4.84 -9.81
N PRO A 90 6.57 5.26 -8.76
CA PRO A 90 6.52 6.65 -8.28
C PRO A 90 6.82 7.71 -9.36
N ASP A 91 7.73 7.42 -10.28
CA ASP A 91 8.07 8.32 -11.38
C ASP A 91 6.92 8.47 -12.40
N THR A 92 6.10 7.42 -12.58
CA THR A 92 4.88 7.49 -13.38
C THR A 92 3.89 8.45 -12.74
N VAL A 93 3.68 8.37 -11.43
CA VAL A 93 2.79 9.31 -10.71
C VAL A 93 3.33 10.74 -10.79
N ARG A 94 4.65 10.93 -10.61
CA ARG A 94 5.27 12.27 -10.71
C ARG A 94 5.09 12.92 -12.08
N SER A 95 5.06 12.12 -13.15
CA SER A 95 4.91 12.59 -14.53
C SER A 95 3.46 12.69 -15.01
N LEU A 96 2.46 12.37 -14.17
CA LEU A 96 1.07 12.56 -14.53
C LEU A 96 0.76 14.05 -14.73
N ASN A 97 -0.02 14.33 -15.78
CA ASN A 97 -0.53 15.67 -16.02
C ASN A 97 -1.68 15.98 -15.07
N THR A 98 -1.61 17.13 -14.40
CA THR A 98 -2.67 17.65 -13.53
C THR A 98 -3.46 18.73 -14.27
N TYR A 99 -4.76 18.54 -14.43
CA TYR A 99 -5.62 19.46 -15.18
C TYR A 99 -7.09 19.29 -14.82
N GLY A 100 -7.89 20.30 -15.15
CA GLY A 100 -9.31 20.33 -14.80
C GLY A 100 -9.56 20.78 -13.37
N ARG A 101 -10.76 20.53 -12.87
CA ARG A 101 -11.22 20.93 -11.53
C ARG A 101 -11.44 19.70 -10.64
N SER A 102 -11.30 19.90 -9.33
CA SER A 102 -11.63 18.84 -8.37
C SER A 102 -13.12 18.53 -8.41
N ASN A 103 -13.46 17.24 -8.26
CA ASN A 103 -14.83 16.74 -8.28
C ASN A 103 -15.19 16.11 -6.94
N GLN A 104 -15.83 16.91 -6.08
CA GLN A 104 -16.20 16.53 -4.71
C GLN A 104 -17.26 15.43 -4.67
N GLU A 105 -18.21 15.40 -5.60
CA GLU A 105 -19.22 14.35 -5.67
C GLU A 105 -18.59 12.99 -5.98
N ARG A 106 -17.66 12.96 -6.95
CA ARG A 106 -16.92 11.75 -7.29
C ARG A 106 -15.99 11.31 -6.17
N LEU A 107 -15.34 12.24 -5.48
CA LEU A 107 -14.55 11.91 -4.29
C LEU A 107 -15.40 11.22 -3.23
N LYS A 108 -16.57 11.76 -2.90
CA LYS A 108 -17.49 11.13 -1.94
C LYS A 108 -17.92 9.73 -2.39
N GLN A 109 -18.23 9.56 -3.67
CA GLN A 109 -18.58 8.26 -4.23
C GLN A 109 -17.43 7.26 -4.12
N LEU A 110 -16.21 7.67 -4.43
CA LEU A 110 -15.00 6.84 -4.31
C LEU A 110 -14.70 6.48 -2.85
N GLN A 111 -14.80 7.42 -1.92
CA GLN A 111 -14.61 7.15 -0.50
C GLN A 111 -15.67 6.20 0.06
N SER A 112 -16.91 6.29 -0.43
CA SER A 112 -17.96 5.33 -0.07
C SER A 112 -17.72 3.94 -0.65
N THR A 113 -17.12 3.85 -1.84
CA THR A 113 -16.82 2.58 -2.51
C THR A 113 -15.57 1.92 -1.93
N TYR A 114 -14.59 2.73 -1.55
CA TYR A 114 -13.28 2.33 -1.04
C TYR A 114 -13.06 2.93 0.36
N PRO A 115 -13.65 2.37 1.43
CA PRO A 115 -13.60 2.96 2.77
C PRO A 115 -12.20 2.97 3.39
N LEU A 116 -11.30 2.09 2.93
CA LEU A 116 -9.88 2.03 3.34
C LEU A 116 -8.97 2.80 2.37
N ALA A 117 -9.53 3.68 1.54
CA ALA A 117 -8.74 4.42 0.58
C ALA A 117 -7.89 5.50 1.22
N LYS A 118 -6.66 5.66 0.72
CA LYS A 118 -5.82 6.82 0.99
C LYS A 118 -6.01 7.86 -0.11
N LEU A 119 -6.56 9.00 0.25
CA LEU A 119 -6.69 10.15 -0.65
C LEU A 119 -5.38 10.93 -0.73
N LEU A 120 -4.93 11.18 -1.95
CA LEU A 120 -3.87 12.13 -2.30
C LEU A 120 -4.49 13.21 -3.18
N SER A 121 -4.61 14.43 -2.67
CA SER A 121 -5.18 15.58 -3.40
C SER A 121 -4.43 16.85 -3.06
N CYS A 122 -4.31 17.76 -4.04
CA CYS A 122 -3.65 19.06 -3.84
C CYS A 122 -4.52 20.04 -3.07
N GLN A 123 -5.82 19.79 -2.99
CA GLN A 123 -6.78 20.63 -2.30
C GLN A 123 -6.91 20.29 -0.80
N SER A 124 -5.91 19.64 -0.19
CA SER A 124 -5.95 19.40 1.25
C SER A 124 -5.72 20.72 2.01
N GLN A 125 -6.80 21.47 2.22
CA GLN A 125 -7.03 22.30 3.39
C GLN A 125 -8.42 21.99 3.95
#